data_AF-A0A939J3A6-F1
#
_entry.id   AF-A0A939J3A6-F1
#
_cell.length_a   1.000
_cell.length_b   1.000
_cell.length_c   1.000
_cell.angle_alpha   90.00
_cell.angle_beta   90.00
_cell.angle_gamma   90.00
#
_symmetry.space_group_name_H-M   'P 1'
#
loop_
_entity.id
_entity.type
_entity.pdbx_description
1 polymer ?
#
loop_
_entity_poly.entity_id
_entity_poly.type
_entity_poly.pdbx_seq_one_letter_code
_entity_poly.pdbx_strand_id
1 'polypeptide(L)'
;MQSADLFARLSTVHRPDCALFEDGPVPKPAPDPEEVARLVGSSEAAAYAEACRPVFEDLRRVIGQLAGLMILAQLTRSTEVADLSELSSCRARWESSGERLAALSAPAALTAHLEQISAAHVFCGRALGTFSLIRPSRDNDDLFDDIARHVRRAYAHLRAVTSEKAGLEMVDLTHACCSCGR
;
A
#
# COMPACT_ATOMS: atom_id res chain seq x y z
N MET A 1 13.00 30.69 0.62
CA MET A 1 13.53 29.32 0.75
C MET A 1 12.35 28.36 0.60
N GLN A 2 12.53 27.16 0.04
CA GLN A 2 11.61 25.99 0.15
C GLN A 2 10.38 25.91 -0.78
N SER A 3 10.62 25.42 -2.00
CA SER A 3 9.65 24.60 -2.75
C SER A 3 10.39 23.42 -3.42
N ALA A 4 11.65 23.65 -3.80
CA ALA A 4 12.58 22.62 -4.24
C ALA A 4 12.89 21.53 -3.18
N ASP A 5 12.98 21.88 -1.89
CA ASP A 5 13.24 20.90 -0.81
C ASP A 5 12.09 19.90 -0.61
N LEU A 6 10.84 20.35 -0.80
CA LEU A 6 9.65 19.51 -0.63
C LEU A 6 9.55 18.46 -1.74
N PHE A 7 9.87 18.84 -2.99
CA PHE A 7 9.98 17.90 -4.10
C PHE A 7 11.18 16.96 -3.97
N ALA A 8 12.30 17.42 -3.39
CA ALA A 8 13.47 16.59 -3.14
C ALA A 8 13.21 15.46 -2.14
N ARG A 9 12.41 15.69 -1.09
CA ARG A 9 12.10 14.67 -0.06
C ARG A 9 11.15 13.57 -0.57
N LEU A 10 10.29 13.87 -1.54
CA LEU A 10 9.33 12.92 -2.11
C LEU A 10 9.93 12.00 -3.19
N SER A 11 11.12 12.31 -3.71
CA SER A 11 11.71 11.68 -4.90
C SER A 11 12.78 10.61 -4.63
N THR A 12 13.03 10.24 -3.36
CA THR A 12 13.95 9.15 -3.07
C THR A 12 13.34 7.78 -3.36
N VAL A 13 13.80 7.17 -4.45
CA VAL A 13 13.68 5.73 -4.68
C VAL A 13 14.65 5.03 -3.74
N HIS A 14 14.10 4.43 -2.69
CA HIS A 14 14.88 3.76 -1.66
C HIS A 14 15.17 2.31 -2.06
N ARG A 15 16.40 1.85 -1.82
CA ARG A 15 16.74 0.43 -1.95
C ARG A 15 15.99 -0.40 -0.89
N PRO A 16 15.76 -1.71 -1.11
CA PRO A 16 15.10 -2.61 -0.15
C PRO A 16 15.77 -2.65 1.24
N ASP A 17 17.04 -2.26 1.30
CA ASP A 17 17.92 -2.13 2.47
C ASP A 17 17.95 -0.71 3.08
N CYS A 18 17.03 0.18 2.69
CA CYS A 18 16.93 1.50 3.28
C CYS A 18 16.39 1.47 4.71
N ALA A 19 16.95 2.30 5.60
CA ALA A 19 16.51 2.48 7.00
C ALA A 19 14.99 2.72 7.20
N LEU A 20 14.26 3.13 6.16
CA LEU A 20 12.80 3.24 6.19
C LEU A 20 12.06 1.90 6.32
N PHE A 21 12.76 0.77 6.17
CA PHE A 21 12.24 -0.58 6.37
C PHE A 21 12.38 -1.10 7.81
N GLU A 22 12.94 -0.32 8.75
CA GLU A 22 13.26 -0.76 10.12
C GLU A 22 12.04 -1.16 10.97
N ASP A 23 10.84 -0.61 10.69
CA ASP A 23 9.62 -0.93 11.43
C ASP A 23 8.73 -1.96 10.71
N GLY A 24 8.86 -3.24 11.07
CA GLY A 24 7.92 -4.31 10.71
C GLY A 24 8.46 -5.36 9.73
N PRO A 25 7.63 -6.29 9.23
CA PRO A 25 8.09 -7.38 8.39
C PRO A 25 8.69 -6.85 7.08
N VAL A 26 9.82 -7.42 6.66
CA VAL A 26 10.46 -7.09 5.38
C VAL A 26 9.62 -7.68 4.24
N PRO A 27 9.37 -6.95 3.13
CA PRO A 27 8.67 -7.53 2.00
C PRO A 27 9.49 -8.68 1.42
N LYS A 28 8.85 -9.80 1.14
CA LYS A 28 9.50 -10.97 0.55
C LYS A 28 8.69 -11.41 -0.66
N PRO A 29 9.32 -11.63 -1.83
CA PRO A 29 8.64 -12.21 -2.98
C PRO A 29 7.90 -13.48 -2.55
N ALA A 30 6.61 -13.56 -2.87
CA ALA A 30 5.79 -14.70 -2.56
C ALA A 30 5.41 -15.47 -3.84
N PRO A 31 5.14 -16.78 -3.74
CA PRO A 31 4.73 -17.57 -4.90
C PRO A 31 3.40 -17.07 -5.48
N ASP A 32 3.30 -17.05 -6.81
CA ASP A 32 2.08 -16.72 -7.54
C ASP A 32 1.03 -17.84 -7.33
N PRO A 33 -0.17 -17.53 -6.77
CA PRO A 33 -1.25 -18.48 -6.58
C PRO A 33 -1.65 -19.25 -7.85
N GLU A 34 -1.66 -18.59 -9.02
CA GLU A 34 -2.02 -19.24 -10.28
C GLU A 34 -0.91 -20.18 -10.77
N GLU A 35 0.35 -19.81 -10.55
CA GLU A 35 1.47 -20.69 -10.86
C GLU A 35 1.48 -21.93 -9.95
N VAL A 36 1.22 -21.75 -8.66
CA VAL A 36 1.06 -22.86 -7.72
C VAL A 36 -0.10 -23.78 -8.14
N ALA A 37 -1.25 -23.20 -8.54
CA ALA A 37 -2.38 -23.98 -9.04
C ALA A 37 -2.02 -24.79 -10.29
N ARG A 38 -1.28 -24.20 -11.24
CA ARG A 38 -0.83 -24.88 -12.47
C ARG A 38 0.19 -25.98 -12.22
N LEU A 39 1.15 -25.75 -11.33
CA LEU A 39 2.23 -26.69 -11.04
C LEU A 39 1.77 -27.88 -10.17
N VAL A 40 0.86 -27.63 -9.23
CA VAL A 40 0.43 -28.62 -8.23
C VAL A 40 -0.96 -29.20 -8.57
N GLY A 41 -1.68 -28.62 -9.54
CA GLY A 41 -3.03 -29.05 -9.93
C GLY A 41 -4.06 -28.84 -8.82
N SER A 42 -3.82 -27.92 -7.88
CA SER A 42 -4.65 -27.78 -6.67
C SER A 42 -5.84 -26.84 -6.91
N SER A 43 -7.06 -27.40 -6.77
CA SER A 43 -8.31 -26.62 -6.78
C SER A 43 -8.35 -25.57 -5.66
N GLU A 44 -7.64 -25.81 -4.56
CA GLU A 44 -7.61 -24.90 -3.40
C GLU A 44 -6.79 -23.64 -3.69
N ALA A 45 -5.70 -23.77 -4.47
CA ALA A 45 -4.89 -22.62 -4.89
C ALA A 45 -5.65 -21.72 -5.86
N ALA A 46 -6.43 -22.31 -6.78
CA ALA A 46 -7.30 -21.57 -7.69
C ALA A 46 -8.42 -20.82 -6.94
N ALA A 47 -9.09 -21.49 -5.99
CA ALA A 47 -10.12 -20.87 -5.16
C ALA A 47 -9.56 -19.73 -4.30
N TYR A 48 -8.35 -19.91 -3.74
CA TYR A 48 -7.65 -18.85 -3.04
C TYR A 48 -7.35 -17.66 -3.96
N ALA A 49 -6.83 -17.89 -5.16
CA ALA A 49 -6.50 -16.83 -6.11
C ALA A 49 -7.73 -15.99 -6.49
N GLU A 50 -8.86 -16.66 -6.74
CA GLU A 50 -10.14 -16.00 -7.06
C GLU A 50 -10.63 -15.15 -5.88
N ALA A 51 -10.64 -15.70 -4.67
CA ALA A 51 -11.08 -14.99 -3.46
C ALA A 51 -10.13 -13.85 -3.06
N CYS A 52 -8.83 -13.99 -3.34
CA CYS A 52 -7.80 -13.03 -2.99
C CYS A 52 -7.79 -11.79 -3.90
N ARG A 53 -8.15 -11.95 -5.17
CA ARG A 53 -8.16 -10.87 -6.18
C ARG A 53 -8.90 -9.59 -5.75
N PRO A 54 -10.15 -9.65 -5.23
CA PRO A 54 -10.84 -8.44 -4.77
C PRO A 54 -10.11 -7.75 -3.61
N VAL A 55 -9.49 -8.49 -2.69
CA VAL A 55 -8.71 -7.92 -1.58
C VAL A 55 -7.49 -7.18 -2.10
N PHE A 56 -6.74 -7.78 -3.03
CA PHE A 56 -5.60 -7.14 -3.66
C PHE A 56 -5.99 -5.83 -4.34
N GLU A 57 -7.07 -5.85 -5.13
CA GLU A 57 -7.56 -4.67 -5.84
C GLU A 57 -8.04 -3.56 -4.91
N ASP A 58 -8.74 -3.91 -3.83
CA ASP A 58 -9.16 -2.94 -2.82
C ASP A 58 -7.95 -2.29 -2.14
N LEU A 59 -6.94 -3.09 -1.74
CA LEU A 59 -5.71 -2.58 -1.16
C LEU A 59 -4.90 -1.71 -2.13
N ARG A 60 -4.81 -2.10 -3.40
CA ARG A 60 -4.17 -1.30 -4.46
C ARG A 60 -4.82 0.07 -4.57
N ARG A 61 -6.15 0.11 -4.53
CA ARG A 61 -6.93 1.37 -4.55
C ARG A 61 -6.74 2.18 -3.27
N VAL A 62 -6.74 1.55 -2.09
CA VAL A 62 -6.48 2.23 -0.81
C VAL A 62 -5.11 2.89 -0.82
N ILE A 63 -4.07 2.18 -1.25
CA ILE A 63 -2.71 2.72 -1.37
C ILE A 63 -2.68 3.95 -2.29
N GLY A 64 -3.33 3.86 -3.46
CA GLY A 64 -3.44 4.99 -4.39
C GLY A 64 -4.18 6.19 -3.80
N GLN A 65 -5.28 5.95 -3.07
CA GLN A 65 -6.03 7.00 -2.38
C GLN A 65 -5.20 7.66 -1.28
N LEU A 66 -4.48 6.90 -0.47
CA LEU A 66 -3.60 7.42 0.57
C LEU A 66 -2.50 8.30 -0.03
N ALA A 67 -1.87 7.87 -1.11
CA ALA A 67 -0.87 8.67 -1.83
C ALA A 67 -1.48 9.98 -2.37
N GLY A 68 -2.68 9.93 -2.95
CA GLY A 68 -3.38 11.13 -3.42
C GLY A 68 -3.73 12.09 -2.29
N LEU A 69 -4.25 11.57 -1.17
CA LEU A 69 -4.57 12.36 0.02
C LEU A 69 -3.34 13.02 0.64
N MET A 70 -2.19 12.34 0.62
CA MET A 70 -0.92 12.93 1.07
C MET A 70 -0.52 14.13 0.22
N ILE A 71 -0.58 13.98 -1.11
CA ILE A 71 -0.26 15.07 -2.06
C ILE A 71 -1.19 16.26 -1.81
N LEU A 72 -2.49 16.01 -1.69
CA LEU A 72 -3.47 17.06 -1.40
C LEU A 72 -3.18 17.76 -0.07
N ALA A 73 -2.86 17.01 0.99
CA ALA A 73 -2.58 17.57 2.32
C ALA A 73 -1.35 18.47 2.36
N GLN A 74 -0.30 18.09 1.61
CA GLN A 74 0.92 18.90 1.49
C GLN A 74 0.66 20.19 0.71
N LEU A 75 -0.14 20.12 -0.36
CA LEU A 75 -0.47 21.29 -1.18
C LEU A 75 -1.42 22.27 -0.46
N THR A 76 -2.35 21.77 0.34
CA THR A 76 -3.36 22.59 1.05
C THR A 76 -2.95 22.98 2.47
N ARG A 77 -1.73 22.62 2.92
CA ARG A 77 -1.26 22.82 4.30
C ARG A 77 -2.19 22.24 5.36
N SER A 78 -2.64 21.00 5.13
CA SER A 78 -3.33 20.13 6.10
C SER A 78 -4.72 20.56 6.60
N THR A 79 -5.18 21.77 6.33
CA THR A 79 -6.39 22.34 6.96
C THR A 79 -7.69 21.66 6.55
N GLU A 80 -7.74 20.99 5.40
CA GLU A 80 -8.99 20.45 4.85
C GLU A 80 -9.01 18.91 4.75
N VAL A 81 -7.85 18.24 4.82
CA VAL A 81 -7.76 16.81 4.48
C VAL A 81 -8.41 15.88 5.51
N ALA A 82 -8.41 16.26 6.79
CA ALA A 82 -9.06 15.48 7.83
C ALA A 82 -10.59 15.41 7.68
N ASP A 83 -11.18 16.42 7.05
CA ASP A 83 -12.63 16.56 6.87
C ASP A 83 -13.10 16.12 5.46
N LEU A 84 -12.17 15.64 4.62
CA LEU A 84 -12.50 15.15 3.29
C LEU A 84 -13.30 13.85 3.35
N SER A 85 -14.41 13.82 2.62
CA SER A 85 -15.22 12.61 2.37
C SER A 85 -14.41 11.46 1.75
N GLU A 86 -13.29 11.79 1.13
CA GLU A 86 -12.34 10.92 0.50
C GLU A 86 -11.57 10.09 1.54
N LEU A 87 -11.24 10.67 2.70
CA LEU A 87 -10.57 9.96 3.79
C LEU A 87 -11.52 8.94 4.44
N SER A 88 -12.79 9.31 4.67
CA SER A 88 -13.80 8.39 5.18
C SER A 88 -14.12 7.27 4.18
N SER A 89 -14.22 7.59 2.90
CA SER A 89 -14.39 6.58 1.83
C SER A 89 -13.20 5.63 1.73
N CYS A 90 -11.97 6.14 1.88
CA CYS A 90 -10.76 5.33 1.91
C CYS A 90 -10.75 4.38 3.12
N ARG A 91 -11.14 4.87 4.30
CA ARG A 91 -11.28 4.06 5.52
C ARG A 91 -12.30 2.94 5.36
N ALA A 92 -13.49 3.24 4.84
CA ALA A 92 -14.52 2.23 4.62
C ALA A 92 -14.07 1.11 3.67
N ARG A 93 -13.33 1.46 2.61
CA ARG A 93 -12.72 0.46 1.71
C ARG A 93 -11.68 -0.40 2.43
N TRP A 94 -10.82 0.23 3.24
CA TRP A 94 -9.82 -0.50 4.03
C TRP A 94 -10.48 -1.48 5.02
N GLU A 95 -11.54 -1.06 5.72
CA GLU A 95 -12.32 -1.91 6.64
C GLU A 95 -12.93 -3.10 5.90
N SER A 96 -13.65 -2.85 4.80
CA SER A 96 -14.26 -3.91 3.99
C SER A 96 -13.24 -4.89 3.42
N SER A 97 -12.06 -4.39 2.99
CA SER A 97 -10.97 -5.26 2.54
C SER A 97 -10.41 -6.13 3.67
N GLY A 98 -10.42 -5.63 4.91
CA GLY A 98 -9.98 -6.36 6.10
C GLY A 98 -10.92 -7.51 6.46
N GLU A 99 -12.23 -7.28 6.36
CA GLU A 99 -13.23 -8.34 6.56
C GLU A 99 -13.06 -9.48 5.54
N ARG A 100 -12.86 -9.14 4.27
CA ARG A 100 -12.59 -10.10 3.20
C ARG A 100 -11.28 -10.85 3.42
N LEU A 101 -10.24 -10.13 3.79
CA LEU A 101 -8.92 -10.69 4.10
C LEU A 101 -9.00 -11.70 5.25
N ALA A 102 -9.74 -11.39 6.32
CA ALA A 102 -9.91 -12.28 7.46
C ALA A 102 -10.67 -13.58 7.11
N ALA A 103 -11.47 -13.56 6.04
CA ALA A 103 -12.19 -14.73 5.54
C ALA A 103 -11.35 -15.60 4.58
N LEU A 104 -10.16 -15.15 4.16
CA LEU A 104 -9.30 -15.93 3.27
C LEU A 104 -8.67 -17.12 4.00
N SER A 105 -8.71 -18.28 3.37
CA SER A 105 -7.94 -19.46 3.78
C SER A 105 -6.91 -19.77 2.72
N ALA A 106 -5.62 -19.61 3.07
CA ALA A 106 -4.52 -19.92 2.18
C ALA A 106 -4.08 -21.38 2.35
N PRO A 107 -3.93 -22.15 1.26
CA PRO A 107 -3.18 -23.40 1.28
C PRO A 107 -1.77 -23.18 1.82
N ALA A 108 -1.15 -24.22 2.40
CA ALA A 108 0.17 -24.11 3.03
C ALA A 108 1.26 -23.51 2.10
N ALA A 109 1.19 -23.80 0.80
CA ALA A 109 2.11 -23.26 -0.19
C ALA A 109 1.94 -21.74 -0.44
N LEU A 110 0.81 -21.15 -0.03
CA LEU A 110 0.43 -19.76 -0.25
C LEU A 110 0.34 -18.93 1.04
N THR A 111 0.75 -19.50 2.19
CA THR A 111 0.79 -18.78 3.46
C THR A 111 1.64 -17.51 3.37
N ALA A 112 2.83 -17.60 2.75
CA ALA A 112 3.70 -16.44 2.55
C ALA A 112 3.05 -15.34 1.69
N HIS A 113 2.20 -15.71 0.73
CA HIS A 113 1.46 -14.75 -0.09
C HIS A 113 0.39 -14.03 0.73
N LEU A 114 -0.39 -14.76 1.53
CA LEU A 114 -1.37 -14.18 2.46
C LEU A 114 -0.71 -13.25 3.49
N GLU A 115 0.46 -13.60 4.00
CA GLU A 115 1.23 -12.77 4.94
C GLU A 115 1.61 -11.41 4.34
N GLN A 116 2.04 -11.36 3.07
CA GLN A 116 2.38 -10.10 2.42
C GLN A 116 1.12 -9.21 2.24
N ILE A 117 -0.01 -9.78 1.83
CA ILE A 117 -1.28 -9.03 1.70
C ILE A 117 -1.73 -8.50 3.05
N SER A 118 -1.60 -9.32 4.09
CA SER A 118 -1.93 -8.93 5.46
C SER A 118 -1.05 -7.79 5.96
N ALA A 119 0.26 -7.86 5.68
CA ALA A 119 1.18 -6.77 6.00
C ALA A 119 0.81 -5.48 5.26
N ALA A 120 0.45 -5.56 3.97
CA ALA A 120 -0.01 -4.40 3.21
C ALA A 120 -1.25 -3.74 3.84
N HIS A 121 -2.25 -4.55 4.24
CA HIS A 121 -3.44 -4.07 4.95
C HIS A 121 -3.09 -3.37 6.27
N VAL A 122 -2.20 -3.96 7.07
CA VAL A 122 -1.74 -3.37 8.34
C VAL A 122 -1.08 -2.01 8.13
N PHE A 123 -0.20 -1.87 7.14
CA PHE A 123 0.45 -0.59 6.87
C PHE A 123 -0.52 0.45 6.30
N CYS A 124 -1.54 0.05 5.52
CA CYS A 124 -2.62 0.96 5.13
C CYS A 124 -3.39 1.47 6.35
N GLY A 125 -3.68 0.59 7.31
CA GLY A 125 -4.35 0.95 8.56
C GLY A 125 -3.52 1.92 9.40
N ARG A 126 -2.20 1.72 9.48
CA ARG A 126 -1.28 2.66 10.15
C ARG A 126 -1.30 4.03 9.48
N ALA A 127 -1.20 4.09 8.15
CA ALA A 127 -1.29 5.36 7.41
C ALA A 127 -2.62 6.09 7.68
N LEU A 128 -3.76 5.38 7.62
CA LEU A 128 -5.08 5.93 7.95
C LEU A 128 -5.16 6.41 9.41
N GLY A 129 -4.55 5.70 10.35
CA GLY A 129 -4.46 6.10 11.74
C GLY A 129 -3.68 7.41 11.90
N THR A 130 -2.52 7.51 11.26
CA THR A 130 -1.68 8.72 11.29
C THR A 130 -2.36 9.92 10.63
N PHE A 131 -3.09 9.72 9.52
CA PHE A 131 -3.92 10.79 8.93
C PHE A 131 -4.90 11.41 9.92
N SER A 132 -5.51 10.60 10.80
CA SER A 132 -6.45 11.08 11.82
C SER A 132 -5.79 11.91 12.95
N LEU A 133 -4.46 11.94 13.01
CA LEU A 133 -3.69 12.75 13.97
C LEU A 133 -3.38 14.16 13.45
N ILE A 134 -3.52 14.40 12.13
CA ILE A 134 -3.26 15.70 11.52
C ILE A 134 -4.18 16.76 12.14
N ARG A 135 -3.62 17.95 12.44
CA ARG A 135 -4.38 19.07 12.98
C ARG A 135 -4.14 20.34 12.15
N PRO A 136 -5.19 21.16 11.92
CA PRO A 136 -5.04 22.50 11.39
C PRO A 136 -4.05 23.34 12.21
N SER A 137 -3.28 24.19 11.54
CA SER A 137 -2.40 25.18 12.17
C SER A 137 -1.29 24.61 13.07
N ARG A 138 -0.97 23.32 12.92
CA ARG A 138 0.22 22.68 13.51
C ARG A 138 1.21 22.28 12.43
N ASP A 139 2.48 22.24 12.82
CA ASP A 139 3.49 21.53 12.05
C ASP A 139 3.18 20.03 12.09
N ASN A 140 2.99 19.43 10.91
CA ASN A 140 2.63 18.03 10.73
C ASN A 140 3.71 17.29 9.93
N ASP A 141 4.91 17.86 9.76
CA ASP A 141 5.96 17.29 8.90
C ASP A 141 6.32 15.85 9.30
N ASP A 142 6.49 15.58 10.59
CA ASP A 142 6.78 14.23 11.10
C ASP A 142 5.63 13.25 10.80
N LEU A 143 4.38 13.70 10.91
CA LEU A 143 3.21 12.87 10.57
C LEU A 143 3.16 12.56 9.08
N PHE A 144 3.54 13.51 8.21
CA PHE A 144 3.63 13.26 6.78
C PHE A 144 4.74 12.27 6.43
N ASP A 145 5.90 12.38 7.07
CA ASP A 145 7.00 11.43 6.89
C ASP A 145 6.59 10.01 7.36
N ASP A 146 5.80 9.91 8.44
CA ASP A 146 5.21 8.66 8.92
C ASP A 146 4.20 8.05 7.94
N ILE A 147 3.25 8.85 7.45
CA ILE A 147 2.27 8.41 6.44
C ILE A 147 3.02 7.94 5.18
N ALA A 148 4.01 8.70 4.71
CA ALA A 148 4.84 8.36 3.55
C ALA A 148 5.54 7.00 3.74
N ARG A 149 6.08 6.76 4.94
CA ARG A 149 6.72 5.48 5.27
C ARG A 149 5.72 4.33 5.23
N HIS A 150 4.54 4.49 5.83
CA HIS A 150 3.50 3.47 5.84
C HIS A 150 2.94 3.16 4.44
N VAL A 151 2.65 4.18 3.63
CA VAL A 151 2.16 3.99 2.24
C VAL A 151 3.19 3.23 1.39
N ARG A 152 4.47 3.59 1.49
CA ARG A 152 5.55 2.88 0.80
C ARG A 152 5.69 1.42 1.26
N ARG A 153 5.54 1.18 2.56
CA ARG A 153 5.58 -0.17 3.13
C ARG A 153 4.42 -1.03 2.63
N ALA A 154 3.21 -0.48 2.59
CA ALA A 154 2.04 -1.15 2.03
C ALA A 154 2.24 -1.49 0.54
N TYR A 155 2.73 -0.53 -0.24
CA TYR A 155 3.05 -0.73 -1.66
C TYR A 155 4.09 -1.85 -1.85
N ALA A 156 5.18 -1.85 -1.08
CA ALA A 156 6.24 -2.85 -1.21
C ALA A 156 5.75 -4.28 -0.91
N HIS A 157 4.89 -4.45 0.09
CA HIS A 157 4.27 -5.73 0.39
C HIS A 157 3.29 -6.17 -0.70
N LEU A 158 2.45 -5.26 -1.19
CA LEU A 158 1.50 -5.58 -2.26
C LEU A 158 2.21 -5.89 -3.58
N ARG A 159 3.32 -5.22 -3.86
CA ARG A 159 4.21 -5.53 -4.99
C ARG A 159 4.93 -6.87 -4.83
N ALA A 160 5.19 -7.33 -3.62
CA ALA A 160 5.84 -8.64 -3.40
C ALA A 160 4.94 -9.83 -3.78
N VAL A 161 3.65 -9.58 -4.00
CA VAL A 161 2.63 -10.56 -4.40
C VAL A 161 2.00 -10.26 -5.76
N THR A 162 2.48 -9.26 -6.50
CA THR A 162 2.01 -9.01 -7.87
C THR A 162 2.37 -10.19 -8.76
N SER A 163 1.39 -10.64 -9.54
CA SER A 163 1.57 -11.54 -10.67
C SER A 163 0.89 -10.90 -11.87
N GLU A 164 1.68 -10.57 -12.90
CA GLU A 164 1.19 -10.07 -14.19
C GLU A 164 0.19 -11.07 -14.81
N LYS A 165 0.40 -12.38 -14.61
CA LYS A 165 -0.48 -13.42 -15.15
C LYS A 165 -1.83 -13.49 -14.43
N ALA A 166 -1.86 -13.15 -13.14
CA ALA A 166 -3.08 -13.12 -12.34
C ALA A 166 -3.84 -11.80 -12.41
N GLY A 167 -3.44 -10.87 -13.28
CA GLY A 167 -4.02 -9.52 -13.36
C GLY A 167 -3.81 -8.70 -12.08
N LEU A 168 -2.86 -9.11 -11.24
CA LEU A 168 -2.45 -8.41 -10.02
C LEU A 168 -1.30 -7.50 -10.40
N GLU A 169 -1.63 -6.43 -11.12
CA GLU A 169 -0.66 -5.45 -11.60
C GLU A 169 -0.72 -4.19 -10.74
N MET A 170 0.40 -3.88 -10.10
CA MET A 170 0.61 -2.53 -9.59
C MET A 170 0.92 -1.62 -10.77
N VAL A 171 0.28 -0.45 -10.82
CA VAL A 171 0.68 0.57 -11.79
C VAL A 171 2.13 0.94 -11.46
N ASP A 172 2.98 0.87 -12.48
CA ASP A 172 4.35 1.34 -12.36
C ASP A 172 4.35 2.86 -12.19
N LEU A 173 4.59 3.31 -10.96
CA LEU A 173 4.70 4.74 -10.65
C LEU A 173 6.06 5.31 -11.06
N THR A 174 6.98 4.49 -11.61
CA THR A 174 8.29 4.94 -12.11
C THR A 174 8.17 6.05 -13.17
N HIS A 175 7.04 6.11 -13.90
CA HIS A 175 6.77 7.13 -14.92
C HIS A 175 5.54 8.02 -14.65
N ALA A 176 4.74 7.75 -13.63
CA ALA A 176 3.62 8.61 -13.23
C ALA A 176 4.10 9.87 -12.46
N CYS A 177 5.35 9.88 -12.03
CA CYS A 177 6.01 11.06 -11.48
C CYS A 177 7.09 11.51 -12.49
N CYS A 178 6.83 12.62 -13.19
CA CYS A 178 7.69 13.17 -14.25
C CYS A 178 9.02 13.76 -13.75
N SER A 179 9.82 13.01 -13.01
CA SER A 179 11.13 13.46 -12.57
C SER A 179 12.09 12.28 -12.46
N CYS A 180 12.58 11.79 -13.60
CA CYS A 180 13.92 11.21 -13.73
C CYS A 180 14.20 10.91 -15.21
N GLY A 181 14.79 11.90 -15.88
CA GLY A 181 15.28 11.81 -17.25
C GLY A 181 16.49 12.71 -17.51
N ARG A 182 17.35 12.89 -16.49
CA ARG A 182 18.80 13.16 -16.53
C ARG A 182 19.30 13.67 -15.19
#